data_AF-A0A5J4X4G9-F1
#
_entry.id   AF-A0A5J4X4G9-F1
#
_cell.length_a   1.000
_cell.length_b   1.000
_cell.length_c   1.000
_cell.angle_alpha   90.00
_cell.angle_beta   90.00
_cell.angle_gamma   90.00
#
_symmetry.space_group_name_H-M   'P 1'
#
loop_
_entity.id
_entity.type
_entity.pdbx_description
1 polymer ?
#
loop_
_entity_poly.entity_id
_entity_poly.type
_entity_poly.pdbx_seq_one_letter_code
_entity_poly.pdbx_strand_id
1 'polypeptide(L)'
;MDRFLAKAIQVQGLNTIDSQLESNTVVPFKNDGQHHYSIKDIKPELQMQALFDKEIIISLSDSDHDVIQTQNSFLSIVLTANLQFDNKFEQFDDSYKDGVILFVGLKSGSNIIREYTVYHRERTINESLQNDAAIESFIYNTIKPKEIEEAIGQQTKVPYLMPVRFKIQEPLDDLLIFSAIKDYPNGMFGDLKIKFKINPNAFVIAQVHPTVSLAKYYTMNKDELLSSGQQKLMDIDLFFRNWSLTFQNTKQFTQLGCAADLIISIRTEQLTPNGLNNLVCDISPVTVSIKNYEVTEVTANMAGYKATDACLARVRDFFSTKAFIVPAQRVETWPFPISATLTRIRTSQNIPLSHVTDFVLLFPKDTKCITCFENPCYQNMQLMTCGRSFPDMPMNTIDQQFFQLQRNVNNLDLLFEATDEFENALTTPGNTATRRLNAHTDLTSFMISLQCKRNSNGTLTFDGLDTMNQNISIELFGALIYQGVTDNYQNVDINGKRPPPPILCTVHDTFWLFSPNHGGSCYYDTTHSFNEVVNEIGA
;
A
#
# COMPACT_ATOMS: atom_id res chain seq x y z
N MET A 1 2.54 -9.96 4.71
CA MET A 1 1.40 -10.08 5.63
C MET A 1 0.40 -11.07 5.01
N ASP A 2 0.90 -12.29 4.77
CA ASP A 2 0.13 -13.48 4.36
C ASP A 2 0.66 -14.68 5.19
N ARG A 3 1.20 -14.34 6.37
CA ARG A 3 1.94 -15.24 7.27
C ARG A 3 1.07 -16.41 7.69
N PHE A 4 -0.25 -16.23 7.66
CA PHE A 4 -1.23 -17.23 8.01
C PHE A 4 -1.55 -18.22 6.91
N LEU A 5 -1.70 -17.82 5.65
CA LEU A 5 -1.95 -18.80 4.58
C LEU A 5 -0.80 -19.78 4.51
N ALA A 6 0.41 -19.24 4.35
CA ALA A 6 1.58 -20.08 4.13
C ALA A 6 1.94 -20.92 5.38
N LYS A 7 1.76 -20.42 6.62
CA LYS A 7 2.01 -21.23 7.84
C LYS A 7 0.85 -22.14 8.24
N ALA A 8 -0.41 -21.77 8.01
CA ALA A 8 -1.56 -22.66 8.27
C ALA A 8 -1.58 -23.84 7.28
N ILE A 9 -1.26 -23.58 6.00
CA ILE A 9 -1.07 -24.62 4.97
C ILE A 9 0.11 -25.53 5.33
N GLN A 10 1.22 -24.99 5.84
CA GLN A 10 2.47 -25.73 6.05
C GLN A 10 2.59 -26.44 7.42
N VAL A 11 1.98 -25.94 8.50
CA VAL A 11 2.20 -26.46 9.87
C VAL A 11 1.12 -27.44 10.34
N GLN A 12 -0.11 -27.36 9.84
CA GLN A 12 -1.23 -28.17 10.37
C GLN A 12 -1.89 -29.12 9.38
N GLY A 13 -1.40 -29.24 8.15
CA GLY A 13 -2.02 -30.12 7.15
C GLY A 13 -3.47 -29.73 6.82
N LEU A 14 -3.79 -28.44 6.97
CA LEU A 14 -5.05 -27.88 6.52
C LEU A 14 -4.97 -27.75 5.01
N ASN A 15 -5.70 -28.62 4.33
CA ASN A 15 -5.81 -28.54 2.90
C ASN A 15 -6.41 -27.18 2.51
N THR A 16 -5.74 -26.45 1.61
CA THR A 16 -6.39 -25.45 0.75
C THR A 16 -7.59 -26.06 0.04
N ILE A 17 -8.55 -25.24 -0.44
CA ILE A 17 -9.60 -25.72 -1.35
C ILE A 17 -8.94 -26.56 -2.47
N ASP A 18 -7.86 -26.05 -3.07
CA ASP A 18 -7.08 -26.76 -4.09
C ASP A 18 -6.57 -28.14 -3.65
N SER A 19 -5.93 -28.25 -2.48
CA SER A 19 -5.36 -29.53 -2.02
C SER A 19 -6.43 -30.50 -1.50
N GLN A 20 -7.58 -29.99 -1.05
CA GLN A 20 -8.73 -30.84 -0.69
C GLN A 20 -9.53 -31.28 -1.91
N LEU A 21 -9.44 -30.53 -3.01
CA LEU A 21 -9.86 -30.97 -4.34
C LEU A 21 -8.87 -32.02 -4.90
N GLU A 22 -7.56 -31.77 -4.87
CA GLU A 22 -6.53 -32.70 -5.37
C GLU A 22 -6.51 -34.06 -4.64
N SER A 23 -6.63 -34.06 -3.31
CA SER A 23 -6.57 -35.28 -2.48
C SER A 23 -7.79 -36.20 -2.61
N ASN A 24 -8.93 -35.69 -3.09
CA ASN A 24 -10.15 -36.45 -3.31
C ASN A 24 -10.22 -37.09 -4.72
N THR A 25 -9.12 -37.15 -5.47
CA THR A 25 -9.14 -37.46 -6.91
C THR A 25 -10.16 -36.59 -7.67
N VAL A 26 -10.33 -35.34 -7.25
CA VAL A 26 -10.84 -34.33 -8.19
C VAL A 26 -9.67 -34.07 -9.10
N VAL A 27 -9.78 -34.53 -10.35
CA VAL A 27 -8.88 -34.09 -11.41
C VAL A 27 -8.82 -32.57 -11.29
N PRO A 28 -7.63 -31.95 -11.03
CA PRO A 28 -7.53 -30.49 -11.00
C PRO A 28 -8.23 -29.99 -12.24
N PHE A 29 -9.23 -29.11 -12.09
CA PHE A 29 -10.22 -28.74 -13.10
C PHE A 29 -9.63 -28.88 -14.51
N LYS A 30 -9.79 -30.07 -15.10
CA LYS A 30 -9.27 -30.28 -16.45
C LYS A 30 -10.30 -29.59 -17.29
N ASN A 31 -9.95 -28.39 -17.74
CA ASN A 31 -10.58 -27.77 -18.90
C ASN A 31 -10.65 -28.87 -19.97
N ASP A 32 -11.84 -29.42 -20.16
CA ASP A 32 -12.13 -30.55 -21.03
C ASP A 32 -12.24 -30.11 -22.50
N GLY A 33 -11.85 -28.87 -22.78
CA GLY A 33 -11.93 -28.24 -24.09
C GLY A 33 -13.35 -27.82 -24.49
N GLN A 34 -14.36 -28.03 -23.64
CA GLN A 34 -15.74 -27.60 -23.89
C GLN A 34 -16.17 -26.43 -22.99
N HIS A 35 -15.58 -26.34 -21.78
CA HIS A 35 -15.86 -25.28 -20.81
C HIS A 35 -14.78 -24.19 -20.91
N HIS A 36 -15.16 -23.03 -21.43
CA HIS A 36 -14.23 -22.00 -21.85
C HIS A 36 -13.83 -21.12 -20.65
N TYR A 37 -12.54 -21.13 -20.30
CA TYR A 37 -11.94 -20.04 -19.53
C TYR A 37 -12.18 -18.73 -20.29
N SER A 38 -12.66 -17.71 -19.58
CA SER A 38 -12.87 -16.39 -20.16
C SER A 38 -12.71 -15.30 -19.11
N ILE A 39 -12.38 -14.10 -19.58
CA ILE A 39 -12.38 -12.89 -18.76
C ILE A 39 -13.64 -12.11 -19.14
N LYS A 40 -14.40 -11.69 -18.13
CA LYS A 40 -15.62 -10.91 -18.28
C LYS A 40 -15.39 -9.50 -17.74
N ASP A 41 -15.69 -8.52 -18.60
CA ASP A 41 -15.64 -7.11 -18.25
C ASP A 41 -16.99 -6.72 -17.65
N ILE A 42 -17.03 -6.55 -16.33
CA ILE A 42 -18.23 -6.15 -15.60
C ILE A 42 -18.17 -4.65 -15.36
N LYS A 43 -19.27 -3.95 -15.64
CA LYS A 43 -19.42 -2.51 -15.34
C LYS A 43 -20.13 -2.32 -13.98
N PRO A 44 -19.88 -1.20 -13.28
CA PRO A 44 -20.56 -0.90 -12.03
C PRO A 44 -22.07 -0.74 -12.23
N GLU A 45 -22.84 -1.05 -11.20
CA GLU A 45 -24.31 -1.02 -11.24
C GLU A 45 -24.88 0.39 -11.45
N LEU A 46 -24.21 1.37 -10.85
CA LEU A 46 -24.50 2.77 -11.08
C LEU A 46 -23.51 3.31 -12.12
N GLN A 47 -23.96 3.41 -13.37
CA GLN A 47 -23.30 4.26 -14.38
C GLN A 47 -23.52 5.72 -13.98
N MET A 48 -22.62 6.27 -13.16
CA MET A 48 -22.43 7.71 -13.12
C MET A 48 -20.95 8.00 -13.27
N GLN A 49 -20.64 9.07 -14.01
CA GLN A 49 -19.42 9.84 -13.78
C GLN A 49 -19.34 10.09 -12.28
N ALA A 50 -18.49 9.34 -11.60
CA ALA A 50 -18.45 9.39 -10.15
C ALA A 50 -17.66 10.65 -9.79
N LEU A 51 -18.41 11.69 -9.41
CA LEU A 51 -17.87 12.88 -8.76
C LEU A 51 -17.23 12.46 -7.42
N PHE A 52 -16.34 13.32 -6.92
CA PHE A 52 -15.63 13.19 -5.64
C PHE A 52 -16.48 12.53 -4.53
N ASP A 53 -15.89 11.54 -3.83
CA ASP A 53 -16.46 10.83 -2.67
C ASP A 53 -17.69 9.94 -2.90
N LYS A 54 -18.02 9.59 -4.14
CA LYS A 54 -19.12 8.65 -4.43
C LYS A 54 -18.74 7.18 -4.21
N GLU A 55 -19.71 6.41 -3.74
CA GLU A 55 -19.65 4.95 -3.63
C GLU A 55 -19.78 4.30 -5.01
N ILE A 56 -18.94 3.30 -5.26
CA ILE A 56 -18.95 2.50 -6.49
C ILE A 56 -19.27 1.06 -6.10
N ILE A 57 -20.34 0.51 -6.66
CA ILE A 57 -20.75 -0.89 -6.45
C ILE A 57 -20.53 -1.64 -7.76
N ILE A 58 -19.78 -2.73 -7.71
CA ILE A 58 -19.47 -3.56 -8.87
C ILE A 58 -19.55 -5.04 -8.51
N SER A 59 -20.11 -5.84 -9.42
CA SER A 59 -20.14 -7.28 -9.27
C SER A 59 -18.74 -7.87 -9.49
N LEU A 60 -18.39 -8.85 -8.66
CA LEU A 60 -17.20 -9.68 -8.74
C LEU A 60 -17.57 -11.10 -9.21
N SER A 61 -18.73 -11.26 -9.83
CA SER A 61 -19.24 -12.54 -10.33
C SER A 61 -20.06 -12.31 -11.60
N ASP A 62 -20.02 -13.29 -12.50
CA ASP A 62 -20.76 -13.30 -13.76
C ASP A 62 -21.46 -14.65 -13.93
N SER A 63 -22.68 -14.64 -14.47
CA SER A 63 -23.48 -15.87 -14.69
C SER A 63 -22.87 -16.83 -15.73
N ASP A 64 -21.94 -16.35 -16.56
CA ASP A 64 -21.19 -17.19 -17.49
C ASP A 64 -20.02 -17.93 -16.82
N HIS A 65 -19.74 -17.65 -15.55
CA HIS A 65 -18.72 -18.34 -14.77
C HIS A 65 -19.38 -19.07 -13.61
N ASP A 66 -19.06 -20.36 -13.44
CA ASP A 66 -19.45 -21.10 -12.24
C ASP A 66 -18.41 -20.93 -11.12
N VAL A 67 -17.17 -20.63 -11.52
CA VAL A 67 -16.03 -20.36 -10.64
C VAL A 67 -15.29 -19.12 -11.15
N ILE A 68 -15.05 -18.17 -10.24
CA ILE A 68 -14.23 -16.98 -10.44
C ILE A 68 -12.82 -17.24 -9.90
N GLN A 69 -11.80 -16.90 -10.69
CA GLN A 69 -10.40 -16.93 -10.28
C GLN A 69 -9.98 -15.55 -9.77
N THR A 70 -9.99 -15.38 -8.46
CA THR A 70 -9.71 -14.09 -7.80
C THR A 70 -8.28 -13.59 -8.08
N GLN A 71 -7.29 -14.48 -8.06
CA GLN A 71 -5.87 -14.15 -8.34
C GLN A 71 -5.65 -13.63 -9.77
N ASN A 72 -6.50 -14.05 -10.70
CA ASN A 72 -6.43 -13.63 -12.11
C ASN A 72 -7.40 -12.48 -12.42
N SER A 73 -8.10 -11.97 -11.40
CA SER A 73 -9.14 -10.94 -11.54
C SER A 73 -8.68 -9.63 -10.92
N PHE A 74 -9.06 -8.52 -11.54
CA PHE A 74 -8.65 -7.19 -11.08
C PHE A 74 -9.68 -6.11 -11.40
N LEU A 75 -9.72 -5.08 -10.56
CA LEU A 75 -10.45 -3.85 -10.80
C LEU A 75 -9.60 -2.91 -11.66
N SER A 76 -10.16 -2.37 -12.73
CA SER A 76 -9.57 -1.31 -13.55
C SER A 76 -10.32 -0.01 -13.30
N ILE A 77 -9.62 1.00 -12.82
CA ILE A 77 -10.18 2.32 -12.49
C ILE A 77 -9.48 3.37 -13.34
N VAL A 78 -10.26 4.17 -14.06
CA VAL A 78 -9.77 5.32 -14.82
C VAL A 78 -10.38 6.59 -14.26
N LEU A 79 -9.55 7.49 -13.77
CA LEU A 79 -9.97 8.78 -13.23
C LEU A 79 -9.19 9.92 -13.85
N THR A 80 -9.85 11.08 -13.97
CA THR A 80 -9.22 12.35 -14.34
C THR A 80 -9.21 13.24 -13.11
N ALA A 81 -8.05 13.72 -12.68
CA ALA A 81 -7.91 14.60 -11.53
C ALA A 81 -7.36 15.96 -11.96
N ASN A 82 -7.90 17.04 -11.40
CA ASN A 82 -7.32 18.38 -11.57
C ASN A 82 -6.37 18.68 -10.42
N LEU A 83 -5.09 18.78 -10.76
CA LEU A 83 -4.04 19.13 -9.82
C LEU A 83 -4.02 20.64 -9.59
N GLN A 84 -3.81 21.03 -8.33
CA GLN A 84 -3.65 22.39 -7.88
C GLN A 84 -2.33 22.54 -7.12
N PHE A 85 -1.57 23.55 -7.51
CA PHE A 85 -0.32 23.96 -6.87
C PHE A 85 -0.57 25.23 -6.05
N ASP A 86 0.01 25.32 -4.87
CA ASP A 86 -0.06 26.53 -4.03
C ASP A 86 0.94 27.62 -4.45
N ASN A 87 2.02 27.21 -5.11
CA ASN A 87 3.05 28.08 -5.64
C ASN A 87 3.02 28.11 -7.18
N LYS A 88 3.55 29.19 -7.75
CA LYS A 88 3.77 29.32 -9.18
C LYS A 88 5.16 28.78 -9.50
N PHE A 89 5.23 27.88 -10.48
CA PHE A 89 6.50 27.61 -11.16
C PHE A 89 6.84 28.83 -12.01
N GLU A 90 7.81 29.63 -11.58
CA GLU A 90 8.25 30.83 -12.29
C GLU A 90 9.26 30.46 -13.39
N GLN A 91 9.17 31.15 -14.53
CA GLN A 91 10.07 31.16 -15.69
C GLN A 91 11.16 30.07 -15.71
N PHE A 92 10.78 28.82 -16.02
CA PHE A 92 11.75 27.89 -16.59
C PHE A 92 12.17 28.44 -17.94
N ASP A 93 13.48 28.57 -18.17
CA ASP A 93 14.00 28.81 -19.51
C ASP A 93 13.40 27.77 -20.48
N ASP A 94 13.02 28.22 -21.68
CA ASP A 94 12.47 27.35 -22.72
C ASP A 94 13.40 26.18 -23.07
N SER A 95 14.71 26.35 -22.85
CA SER A 95 15.72 25.31 -23.01
C SER A 95 15.67 24.22 -21.93
N TYR A 96 15.14 24.50 -20.72
CA TYR A 96 15.18 23.58 -19.57
C TYR A 96 13.80 23.11 -19.08
N LYS A 97 12.71 23.79 -19.45
CA LYS A 97 11.35 23.42 -19.04
C LYS A 97 10.98 21.96 -19.33
N ASP A 98 11.57 21.39 -20.39
CA ASP A 98 11.32 20.01 -20.81
C ASP A 98 12.07 18.97 -19.95
N GLY A 99 13.11 19.41 -19.22
CA GLY A 99 13.89 18.59 -18.30
C GLY A 99 13.31 18.55 -16.89
N VAL A 100 12.34 19.40 -16.54
CA VAL A 100 11.73 19.41 -15.21
C VAL A 100 10.44 18.62 -15.25
N ILE A 101 10.47 17.42 -14.65
CA ILE A 101 9.32 16.54 -14.63
C ILE A 101 8.91 16.23 -13.20
N LEU A 102 7.63 16.40 -12.92
CA LEU A 102 7.00 16.00 -11.67
C LEU A 102 6.25 14.69 -11.89
N PHE A 103 6.64 13.64 -11.19
CA PHE A 103 5.83 12.45 -11.06
C PHE A 103 4.65 12.75 -10.12
N VAL A 104 3.46 12.33 -10.54
CA VAL A 104 2.25 12.30 -9.72
C VAL A 104 1.61 10.93 -9.97
N GLY A 105 1.34 10.17 -8.93
CA GLY A 105 0.83 8.80 -9.06
C GLY A 105 0.59 8.16 -7.70
N LEU A 106 0.48 6.83 -7.67
CA LEU A 106 0.41 6.06 -6.43
C LEU A 106 1.73 5.32 -6.23
N LYS A 107 2.07 5.01 -4.97
CA LYS A 107 3.16 4.06 -4.67
C LYS A 107 2.78 2.63 -5.06
N SER A 108 1.50 2.27 -4.88
CA SER A 108 0.89 1.04 -5.39
C SER A 108 -0.53 1.31 -5.87
N GLY A 109 -0.98 0.63 -6.92
CA GLY A 109 -2.35 0.70 -7.44
C GLY A 109 -3.40 0.45 -6.36
N SER A 110 -3.10 -0.46 -5.44
CA SER A 110 -3.92 -0.86 -4.31
C SER A 110 -4.20 0.21 -3.27
N ASN A 111 -3.38 1.27 -3.24
CA ASN A 111 -3.61 2.37 -2.31
C ASN A 111 -4.80 3.26 -2.73
N ILE A 112 -5.39 3.04 -3.90
CA ILE A 112 -6.48 3.87 -4.43
C ILE A 112 -7.80 3.68 -3.69
N ILE A 113 -8.03 2.53 -3.07
CA ILE A 113 -9.29 2.26 -2.36
C ILE A 113 -9.18 2.85 -0.95
N ARG A 114 -10.14 3.72 -0.59
CA ARG A 114 -10.22 4.31 0.75
C ARG A 114 -10.82 3.34 1.75
N GLU A 115 -12.01 2.88 1.41
CA GLU A 115 -12.84 2.00 2.22
C GLU A 115 -13.59 1.06 1.27
N TYR A 116 -13.89 -0.15 1.74
CA TYR A 116 -14.71 -1.10 1.00
C TYR A 116 -15.64 -1.90 1.91
N THR A 117 -16.65 -2.52 1.31
CA THR A 117 -17.56 -3.47 1.95
C THR A 117 -17.96 -4.53 0.93
N VAL A 118 -18.09 -5.78 1.37
CA VAL A 118 -18.43 -6.89 0.49
C VAL A 118 -19.89 -7.29 0.66
N TYR A 119 -20.51 -7.66 -0.45
CA TYR A 119 -21.89 -8.14 -0.53
C TYR A 119 -21.91 -9.55 -1.07
N HIS A 120 -22.82 -10.35 -0.53
CA HIS A 120 -23.14 -11.69 -0.98
C HIS A 120 -24.64 -11.78 -1.22
N ARG A 121 -25.02 -12.15 -2.45
CA ARG A 121 -26.45 -12.25 -2.84
C ARG A 121 -27.27 -11.01 -2.47
N GLU A 122 -26.79 -9.83 -2.87
CA GLU A 122 -27.40 -8.52 -2.58
C GLU A 122 -27.45 -8.13 -1.09
N ARG A 123 -26.83 -8.91 -0.19
CA ARG A 123 -26.79 -8.60 1.24
C ARG A 123 -25.39 -8.22 1.65
N THR A 124 -25.29 -7.17 2.45
CA THR A 124 -24.02 -6.80 3.07
C THR A 124 -23.55 -7.93 3.97
N ILE A 125 -22.29 -8.32 3.83
CA ILE A 125 -21.65 -9.25 4.75
C ILE A 125 -21.25 -8.45 5.99
N ASN A 126 -21.77 -8.85 7.15
CA ASN A 126 -21.46 -8.20 8.41
C ASN A 126 -19.94 -8.21 8.65
N GLU A 127 -19.42 -7.16 9.30
CA GLU A 127 -17.99 -6.99 9.62
C GLU A 127 -17.01 -6.93 8.42
N SER A 128 -17.51 -6.96 7.17
CA SER A 128 -16.67 -6.81 5.97
C SER A 128 -16.27 -5.37 5.64
N LEU A 129 -16.75 -4.38 6.41
CA LEU A 129 -16.38 -2.98 6.25
C LEU A 129 -14.90 -2.79 6.64
N GLN A 130 -14.09 -2.36 5.68
CA GLN A 130 -12.73 -1.89 5.91
C GLN A 130 -12.69 -0.38 5.65
N ASN A 131 -12.38 0.42 6.68
CA ASN A 131 -12.35 1.89 6.61
C ASN A 131 -10.98 2.44 6.21
N ASP A 132 -9.91 1.69 6.43
CA ASP A 132 -8.52 2.11 6.25
C ASP A 132 -7.81 1.27 5.17
N ALA A 133 -8.51 0.97 4.07
CA ALA A 133 -8.03 0.08 3.02
C ALA A 133 -6.69 0.54 2.40
N ALA A 134 -6.46 1.85 2.31
CA ALA A 134 -5.18 2.39 1.82
C ALA A 134 -4.01 2.11 2.78
N ILE A 135 -4.23 2.16 4.09
CA ILE A 135 -3.21 1.83 5.11
C ILE A 135 -3.01 0.32 5.17
N GLU A 136 -4.10 -0.45 5.14
CA GLU A 136 -4.07 -1.91 5.03
C GLU A 136 -3.20 -2.33 3.83
N SER A 137 -3.50 -1.77 2.66
CA SER A 137 -2.76 -1.98 1.43
C SER A 137 -1.30 -1.55 1.53
N PHE A 138 -0.99 -0.42 2.17
CA PHE A 138 0.40 0.00 2.40
C PHE A 138 1.17 -1.04 3.22
N ILE A 139 0.61 -1.51 4.33
CA ILE A 139 1.26 -2.50 5.20
C ILE A 139 1.44 -3.83 4.46
N TYR A 140 0.43 -4.26 3.70
CA TYR A 140 0.50 -5.48 2.90
C TYR A 140 1.55 -5.38 1.79
N ASN A 141 1.50 -4.32 0.99
CA ASN A 141 2.38 -4.14 -0.17
C ASN A 141 3.85 -3.91 0.20
N THR A 142 4.12 -3.43 1.42
CA THR A 142 5.49 -3.28 1.93
C THR A 142 6.18 -4.64 2.11
N ILE A 143 5.41 -5.72 2.35
CA ILE A 143 5.88 -7.09 2.58
C ILE A 143 4.98 -8.10 1.84
N LYS A 144 5.31 -8.39 0.59
CA LYS A 144 4.54 -9.30 -0.28
C LYS A 144 5.13 -10.72 -0.34
N PRO A 145 4.34 -11.74 -0.71
CA PRO A 145 4.88 -13.03 -1.16
C PRO A 145 5.80 -12.84 -2.38
N LYS A 146 6.80 -13.72 -2.55
CA LYS A 146 7.69 -13.68 -3.73
C LYS A 146 6.95 -14.08 -5.01
N GLU A 147 6.58 -13.13 -5.87
CA GLU A 147 6.33 -13.33 -7.32
C GLU A 147 6.25 -12.00 -8.12
N ILE A 148 6.42 -12.11 -9.44
CA ILE A 148 6.93 -11.10 -10.41
C ILE A 148 5.79 -10.30 -11.08
N GLU A 149 5.82 -8.95 -11.07
CA GLU A 149 5.74 -8.06 -12.27
C GLU A 149 5.59 -6.56 -11.92
N GLU A 150 6.22 -5.72 -12.76
CA GLU A 150 6.24 -4.26 -12.75
C GLU A 150 5.17 -3.65 -13.69
N ALA A 151 4.66 -2.46 -13.36
CA ALA A 151 4.05 -1.59 -14.38
C ALA A 151 4.35 -0.09 -14.11
N ILE A 152 4.88 0.59 -15.14
CA ILE A 152 5.28 2.01 -15.11
C ILE A 152 4.36 2.82 -16.05
N GLY A 153 3.81 3.93 -15.55
CA GLY A 153 3.02 4.91 -16.32
C GLY A 153 3.85 6.03 -16.98
N GLN A 154 3.36 6.57 -18.10
CA GLN A 154 3.99 7.66 -18.87
C GLN A 154 3.58 9.07 -18.39
N GLN A 155 4.51 10.05 -18.50
CA GLN A 155 4.39 11.45 -18.05
C GLN A 155 4.04 12.43 -19.19
N THR A 156 3.35 13.52 -18.85
CA THR A 156 3.00 14.66 -19.74
C THR A 156 3.39 16.02 -19.13
N LYS A 157 3.62 17.04 -19.98
CA LYS A 157 4.13 18.40 -19.63
C LYS A 157 3.07 19.31 -19.00
N VAL A 158 3.53 20.28 -18.19
CA VAL A 158 2.76 21.01 -17.16
C VAL A 158 2.27 22.41 -17.57
N PRO A 159 1.00 22.75 -17.27
CA PRO A 159 0.54 24.11 -16.89
C PRO A 159 -0.31 24.15 -15.59
N TYR A 160 -0.63 25.38 -15.12
CA TYR A 160 -1.11 25.75 -13.75
C TYR A 160 -2.43 25.13 -13.22
N LEU A 161 -3.19 24.44 -14.06
CA LEU A 161 -4.32 23.56 -13.69
C LEU A 161 -4.29 22.44 -14.72
N MET A 162 -3.90 21.23 -14.31
CA MET A 162 -3.69 20.12 -15.22
C MET A 162 -4.70 19.01 -14.95
N PRO A 163 -5.61 18.70 -15.89
CA PRO A 163 -6.33 17.45 -15.87
C PRO A 163 -5.35 16.32 -16.20
N VAL A 164 -5.09 15.44 -15.23
CA VAL A 164 -4.27 14.25 -15.42
C VAL A 164 -5.17 13.03 -15.40
N ARG A 165 -5.06 12.18 -16.43
CA ARG A 165 -5.79 10.92 -16.52
C ARG A 165 -4.92 9.79 -15.97
N PHE A 166 -5.43 9.08 -14.98
CA PHE A 166 -4.82 7.90 -14.38
C PHE A 166 -5.58 6.65 -14.79
N LYS A 167 -4.85 5.58 -15.10
CA LYS A 167 -5.38 4.22 -15.25
C LYS A 167 -4.71 3.36 -14.18
N ILE A 168 -5.52 2.79 -13.30
CA ILE A 168 -5.07 2.04 -12.12
C ILE A 168 -5.68 0.64 -12.22
N GLN A 169 -4.87 -0.36 -11.93
CA GLN A 169 -5.31 -1.74 -11.80
C GLN A 169 -5.10 -2.17 -10.36
N GLU A 170 -6.11 -2.84 -9.80
CA GLU A 170 -6.07 -3.40 -8.47
C GLU A 170 -6.43 -4.88 -8.52
N PRO A 171 -5.46 -5.79 -8.38
CA PRO A 171 -5.71 -7.22 -8.22
C PRO A 171 -6.65 -7.48 -7.03
N LEU A 172 -7.57 -8.44 -7.15
CA LEU A 172 -8.50 -8.71 -6.05
C LEU A 172 -7.79 -9.35 -4.85
N ASP A 173 -6.75 -10.15 -5.08
CA ASP A 173 -5.95 -10.80 -4.05
C ASP A 173 -5.00 -9.85 -3.30
N ASP A 174 -4.80 -8.63 -3.80
CA ASP A 174 -4.14 -7.54 -3.06
C ASP A 174 -5.06 -6.93 -1.97
N LEU A 175 -6.36 -7.21 -1.98
CA LEU A 175 -7.28 -6.88 -0.88
C LEU A 175 -7.24 -8.00 0.17
N LEU A 176 -6.89 -7.67 1.43
CA LEU A 176 -6.70 -8.69 2.49
C LEU A 176 -7.93 -9.56 2.76
N ILE A 177 -9.12 -9.04 2.48
CA ILE A 177 -10.35 -9.82 2.61
C ILE A 177 -10.43 -10.96 1.57
N PHE A 178 -9.76 -10.84 0.42
CA PHE A 178 -9.77 -11.82 -0.67
C PHE A 178 -8.43 -12.53 -0.87
N SER A 179 -7.37 -12.15 -0.14
CA SER A 179 -5.99 -12.62 -0.38
C SER A 179 -5.83 -14.14 -0.46
N ALA A 180 -6.68 -14.86 0.26
CA ALA A 180 -6.67 -16.31 0.37
C ALA A 180 -7.62 -17.04 -0.58
N ILE A 181 -8.56 -16.31 -1.18
CA ILE A 181 -9.57 -16.89 -2.05
C ILE A 181 -8.92 -17.01 -3.42
N LYS A 182 -8.56 -18.22 -3.84
CA LYS A 182 -8.05 -18.45 -5.20
C LYS A 182 -9.19 -18.57 -6.19
N ASP A 183 -10.02 -19.58 -5.95
CA ASP A 183 -11.19 -19.90 -6.74
C ASP A 183 -12.45 -19.71 -5.88
N TYR A 184 -13.33 -18.81 -6.30
CA TYR A 184 -14.63 -18.57 -5.68
C TYR A 184 -15.75 -19.24 -6.50
N PRO A 185 -16.41 -20.30 -6.00
CA PRO A 185 -17.46 -20.99 -6.74
C PRO A 185 -18.80 -20.25 -6.62
N ASN A 186 -18.94 -19.15 -7.38
CA ASN A 186 -20.15 -18.33 -7.41
C ASN A 186 -21.37 -19.11 -7.91
N GLY A 187 -21.21 -20.12 -8.77
CA GLY A 187 -22.31 -21.02 -9.17
C GLY A 187 -22.92 -21.83 -8.01
N MET A 188 -22.25 -21.88 -6.86
CA MET A 188 -22.72 -22.57 -5.66
C MET A 188 -23.10 -21.62 -4.53
N PHE A 189 -22.21 -20.71 -4.18
CA PHE A 189 -22.45 -19.78 -3.07
C PHE A 189 -23.24 -18.56 -3.53
N GLY A 190 -23.32 -18.26 -4.83
CA GLY A 190 -23.97 -17.07 -5.37
C GLY A 190 -23.01 -15.90 -5.52
N ASP A 191 -23.55 -14.78 -6.01
CA ASP A 191 -22.72 -13.68 -6.49
C ASP A 191 -22.08 -12.86 -5.36
N LEU A 192 -20.84 -12.44 -5.60
CA LEU A 192 -20.13 -11.45 -4.79
C LEU A 192 -20.15 -10.09 -5.44
N LYS A 193 -20.23 -9.05 -4.62
CA LYS A 193 -20.02 -7.66 -5.05
C LYS A 193 -19.15 -6.94 -4.06
N ILE A 194 -18.44 -5.92 -4.55
CA ILE A 194 -17.70 -4.99 -3.69
C ILE A 194 -18.26 -3.59 -3.88
N LYS A 195 -18.42 -2.90 -2.76
CA LYS A 195 -18.70 -1.48 -2.71
C LYS A 195 -17.47 -0.77 -2.17
N PHE A 196 -16.96 0.23 -2.88
CA PHE A 196 -15.76 0.96 -2.45
C PHE A 196 -15.81 2.45 -2.76
N LYS A 197 -14.92 3.22 -2.12
CA LYS A 197 -14.67 4.64 -2.42
C LYS A 197 -13.21 4.88 -2.79
N ILE A 198 -12.97 5.89 -3.62
CA ILE A 198 -11.62 6.28 -4.06
C ILE A 198 -10.96 7.19 -3.02
N ASN A 199 -9.67 6.96 -2.77
CA ASN A 199 -8.81 7.77 -1.92
C ASN A 199 -7.93 8.71 -2.77
N PRO A 200 -8.36 9.96 -3.05
CA PRO A 200 -7.51 10.91 -3.77
C PRO A 200 -6.27 11.33 -2.96
N ASN A 201 -6.30 11.17 -1.64
CA ASN A 201 -5.19 11.59 -0.78
C ASN A 201 -4.05 10.56 -0.78
N ALA A 202 -4.26 9.35 -1.31
CA ALA A 202 -3.23 8.31 -1.41
C ALA A 202 -2.17 8.62 -2.49
N PHE A 203 -2.43 9.56 -3.39
CA PHE A 203 -1.47 9.99 -4.40
C PHE A 203 -0.21 10.61 -3.78
N VAL A 204 0.90 10.45 -4.48
CA VAL A 204 2.22 10.96 -4.09
C VAL A 204 2.82 11.74 -5.25
N ILE A 205 3.78 12.60 -4.92
CA ILE A 205 4.58 13.37 -5.86
C ILE A 205 6.06 13.10 -5.67
N ALA A 206 6.83 13.16 -6.75
CA ALA A 206 8.30 13.19 -6.70
C ALA A 206 8.85 13.97 -7.90
N GLN A 207 9.81 14.85 -7.68
CA GLN A 207 10.48 15.53 -8.80
C GLN A 207 11.56 14.61 -9.39
N VAL A 208 11.40 14.25 -10.66
CA VAL A 208 12.37 13.44 -11.38
C VAL A 208 13.67 14.24 -11.48
N HIS A 209 14.80 13.57 -11.25
CA HIS A 209 16.10 14.21 -11.35
C HIS A 209 16.28 14.87 -12.73
N PRO A 210 16.46 16.21 -12.81
CA PRO A 210 16.47 16.94 -14.07
C PRO A 210 17.47 16.43 -15.11
N THR A 211 18.65 16.00 -14.68
CA THR A 211 19.64 15.34 -15.56
C THR A 211 19.13 14.08 -16.23
N VAL A 212 18.33 13.26 -15.53
CA VAL A 212 17.79 12.00 -16.07
C VAL A 212 16.66 12.27 -17.05
N SER A 213 15.72 13.13 -16.66
CA SER A 213 14.60 13.53 -17.52
C SER A 213 15.07 14.27 -18.77
N LEU A 214 16.02 15.21 -18.64
CA LEU A 214 16.57 15.94 -19.78
C LEU A 214 17.38 15.03 -20.71
N ALA A 215 18.16 14.08 -20.16
CA ALA A 215 18.87 13.09 -20.97
C ALA A 215 17.89 12.23 -21.78
N LYS A 216 16.81 11.74 -21.14
CA LYS A 216 15.77 10.97 -21.81
C LYS A 216 15.05 11.80 -22.88
N TYR A 217 14.70 13.05 -22.57
CA TYR A 217 14.10 13.97 -23.53
C TYR A 217 15.00 14.19 -24.75
N TYR A 218 16.30 14.41 -24.54
CA TYR A 218 17.28 14.55 -25.61
C TYR A 218 17.35 13.28 -26.48
N THR A 219 17.42 12.11 -25.87
CA THR A 219 17.46 10.83 -26.61
C THR A 219 16.20 10.63 -27.45
N MET A 220 15.02 10.93 -26.89
CA MET A 220 13.74 10.72 -27.58
C MET A 220 13.49 11.71 -28.73
N ASN A 221 14.02 12.94 -28.64
CA ASN A 221 13.74 14.01 -29.60
C ASN A 221 15.00 14.44 -30.37
N LYS A 222 15.98 13.55 -30.48
CA LYS A 222 17.31 13.86 -31.04
C LYS A 222 17.23 14.50 -32.44
N ASP A 223 16.45 13.94 -33.34
CA ASP A 223 16.36 14.41 -34.73
C ASP A 223 15.65 15.77 -34.85
N GLU A 224 14.64 16.00 -34.01
CA GLU A 224 13.95 17.30 -33.91
C GLU A 224 14.86 18.37 -33.29
N LEU A 225 15.62 18.02 -32.25
CA LEU A 225 16.55 18.94 -31.61
C LEU A 225 17.71 19.32 -32.53
N LEU A 226 18.24 18.37 -33.31
CA LEU A 226 19.26 18.62 -34.33
C LEU A 226 18.77 19.55 -35.46
N SER A 227 17.47 19.58 -35.74
CA SER A 227 16.86 20.46 -36.74
C SER A 227 16.37 21.81 -36.18
N SER A 228 16.10 21.91 -34.86
CA SER A 228 15.55 23.09 -34.19
C SER A 228 16.54 24.23 -33.87
N GLY A 229 17.85 24.02 -34.10
CA GLY A 229 18.90 25.06 -33.98
C GLY A 229 19.98 24.76 -32.93
N GLN A 230 21.20 25.26 -33.17
CA GLN A 230 22.39 24.97 -32.34
C GLN A 230 22.30 25.50 -30.90
N GLN A 231 21.52 26.56 -30.65
CA GLN A 231 21.44 27.19 -29.32
C GLN A 231 20.85 26.27 -28.25
N LYS A 232 19.70 25.63 -28.53
CA LYS A 232 19.06 24.70 -27.58
C LYS A 232 19.97 23.51 -27.23
N LEU A 233 20.78 23.05 -28.19
CA LEU A 233 21.77 22.00 -27.97
C LEU A 233 22.94 22.48 -27.09
N MET A 234 23.43 23.72 -27.31
CA MET A 234 24.45 24.32 -26.47
C MET A 234 23.95 24.53 -25.03
N ASP A 235 22.70 24.94 -24.87
CA ASP A 235 22.09 25.14 -23.55
C ASP A 235 21.94 23.81 -22.78
N ILE A 236 21.58 22.73 -23.48
CA ILE A 236 21.53 21.37 -22.91
C ILE A 236 22.93 20.85 -22.58
N ASP A 237 23.93 21.04 -23.45
CA ASP A 237 25.32 20.66 -23.17
C ASP A 237 25.89 21.44 -21.98
N LEU A 238 25.61 22.75 -21.91
CA LEU A 238 25.91 23.60 -20.76
C LEU A 238 25.24 23.05 -19.49
N PHE A 239 24.02 22.55 -19.60
CA PHE A 239 23.31 21.97 -18.47
C PHE A 239 24.01 20.74 -17.92
N PHE A 240 24.43 19.79 -18.75
CA PHE A 240 25.16 18.62 -18.28
C PHE A 240 26.54 18.96 -17.72
N ARG A 241 27.24 19.95 -18.29
CA ARG A 241 28.57 20.38 -17.85
C ARG A 241 28.55 21.14 -16.53
N ASN A 242 27.54 22.00 -16.35
CA ASN A 242 27.47 22.94 -15.23
C ASN A 242 26.38 22.57 -14.21
N TRP A 243 25.76 21.39 -14.33
CA TRP A 243 24.93 20.83 -13.27
C TRP A 243 25.79 20.65 -12.02
N SER A 244 25.67 21.59 -11.09
CA SER A 244 26.40 21.56 -9.84
C SER A 244 25.80 20.51 -8.90
N LEU A 245 26.65 19.66 -8.34
CA LEU A 245 26.34 18.70 -7.26
C LEU A 245 25.81 19.35 -5.97
N THR A 246 25.76 20.69 -5.89
CA THR A 246 25.24 21.42 -4.73
C THR A 246 23.74 21.22 -4.53
N PHE A 247 22.99 20.84 -5.57
CA PHE A 247 21.60 20.40 -5.40
C PHE A 247 21.54 18.88 -5.19
N GLN A 248 21.11 18.50 -4.00
CA GLN A 248 20.99 17.09 -3.61
C GLN A 248 19.52 16.71 -3.70
N ASN A 249 19.04 16.39 -4.90
CA ASN A 249 17.65 15.95 -5.10
C ASN A 249 17.39 14.68 -4.28
N THR A 250 16.33 14.69 -3.48
CA THR A 250 15.85 13.49 -2.80
C THR A 250 14.99 12.68 -3.77
N LYS A 251 15.28 11.39 -3.94
CA LYS A 251 14.43 10.49 -4.74
C LYS A 251 13.24 9.93 -3.94
N GLN A 252 12.81 10.66 -2.92
CA GLN A 252 11.71 10.27 -2.03
C GLN A 252 10.37 10.74 -2.58
N PHE A 253 9.34 9.94 -2.33
CA PHE A 253 7.97 10.39 -2.56
C PHE A 253 7.48 11.29 -1.44
N THR A 254 6.73 12.32 -1.79
CA THR A 254 6.00 13.15 -0.83
C THR A 254 4.50 12.89 -0.99
N GLN A 255 3.79 12.70 0.10
CA GLN A 255 2.34 12.55 0.05
C GLN A 255 1.69 13.81 -0.52
N LEU A 256 0.72 13.63 -1.39
CA LEU A 256 -0.06 14.74 -1.92
C LEU A 256 -0.73 15.53 -0.78
N GLY A 257 -0.61 16.84 -0.86
CA GLY A 257 -1.06 17.80 0.14
C GLY A 257 -0.04 18.10 1.23
N CYS A 258 1.10 17.40 1.29
CA CYS A 258 2.28 17.81 2.06
C CYS A 258 3.16 18.77 1.23
N ALA A 259 3.89 19.64 1.92
CA ALA A 259 4.87 20.51 1.27
C ALA A 259 6.11 19.70 0.87
N ALA A 260 6.57 19.87 -0.37
CA ALA A 260 7.79 19.29 -0.89
C ALA A 260 8.71 20.41 -1.40
N ASP A 261 10.01 20.32 -1.13
CA ASP A 261 10.99 21.23 -1.70
C ASP A 261 11.21 20.86 -3.17
N LEU A 262 10.63 21.64 -4.08
CA LEU A 262 10.70 21.40 -5.53
C LEU A 262 11.55 22.48 -6.21
N ILE A 263 12.24 22.11 -7.29
CA ILE A 263 12.81 23.09 -8.22
C ILE A 263 11.66 23.82 -8.90
N ILE A 264 11.57 25.12 -8.67
CA ILE A 264 10.53 25.99 -9.24
C ILE A 264 11.01 26.82 -10.43
N SER A 265 12.33 27.00 -10.58
CA SER A 265 12.95 27.69 -11.71
C SER A 265 14.37 27.15 -11.98
N ILE A 266 14.81 27.24 -13.23
CA ILE A 266 16.20 26.99 -13.64
C ILE A 266 16.61 28.15 -14.55
N ARG A 267 17.63 28.90 -14.16
CA ARG A 267 18.15 30.04 -14.92
C ARG A 267 19.66 29.96 -15.14
N THR A 268 20.12 30.56 -16.23
CA THR A 268 21.55 30.78 -16.48
C THR A 268 21.99 32.11 -15.89
N GLU A 269 23.05 32.12 -15.09
CA GLU A 269 23.68 33.34 -14.58
C GLU A 269 25.10 33.45 -15.15
N GLN A 270 25.43 34.61 -15.74
CA GLN A 270 26.73 34.87 -16.34
C GLN A 270 27.75 35.20 -15.23
N LEU A 271 28.67 34.28 -14.96
CA LEU A 271 29.68 34.42 -13.89
C LEU A 271 30.83 35.37 -14.26
N THR A 272 31.14 35.51 -15.55
CA THR A 272 32.24 36.38 -16.01
C THR A 272 31.91 37.07 -17.33
N PRO A 273 32.51 38.25 -17.63
CA PRO A 273 32.37 38.93 -18.92
C PRO A 273 32.79 38.09 -20.14
N ASN A 274 33.59 37.02 -19.91
CA ASN A 274 34.05 36.09 -20.96
C ASN A 274 33.01 35.01 -21.33
N GLY A 275 31.78 35.07 -20.83
CA GLY A 275 30.68 34.19 -21.28
C GLY A 275 30.56 32.85 -20.56
N LEU A 276 31.19 32.67 -19.40
CA LEU A 276 30.98 31.48 -18.57
C LEU A 276 29.64 31.58 -17.85
N ASN A 277 28.68 30.73 -18.21
CA ASN A 277 27.34 30.70 -17.63
C ASN A 277 27.24 29.58 -16.59
N ASN A 278 26.73 29.87 -15.40
CA ASN A 278 26.40 28.85 -14.40
C ASN A 278 24.89 28.61 -14.37
N LEU A 279 24.47 27.42 -13.94
CA LEU A 279 23.06 27.14 -13.69
C LEU A 279 22.71 27.41 -12.23
N VAL A 280 21.66 28.19 -12.04
CA VAL A 280 21.06 28.42 -10.73
C VAL A 280 19.67 27.80 -10.72
N CYS A 281 19.43 26.94 -9.75
CA CYS A 281 18.13 26.33 -9.50
C CYS A 281 17.50 26.98 -8.27
N ASP A 282 16.30 27.54 -8.41
CA ASP A 282 15.53 28.01 -7.27
C ASP A 282 14.69 26.87 -6.72
N ILE A 283 14.76 26.67 -5.40
CA ILE A 283 14.00 25.65 -4.68
C ILE A 283 13.03 26.37 -3.77
N SER A 284 11.79 25.91 -3.76
CA SER A 284 10.76 26.43 -2.87
C SER A 284 9.87 25.29 -2.39
N PRO A 285 9.36 25.37 -1.15
CA PRO A 285 8.33 24.45 -0.71
C PRO A 285 7.07 24.67 -1.55
N VAL A 286 6.58 23.59 -2.16
CA VAL A 286 5.36 23.54 -2.97
C VAL A 286 4.45 22.44 -2.45
N THR A 287 3.18 22.78 -2.26
CA THR A 287 2.12 21.82 -1.96
C THR A 287 1.31 21.55 -3.21
N VAL A 288 1.23 20.27 -3.60
CA VAL A 288 0.36 19.81 -4.68
C VAL A 288 -0.87 19.17 -4.06
N SER A 289 -2.06 19.45 -4.60
CA SER A 289 -3.31 18.85 -4.14
C SER A 289 -4.23 18.49 -5.31
N ILE A 290 -5.16 17.55 -5.11
CA ILE A 290 -6.24 17.26 -6.05
C ILE A 290 -7.40 18.15 -5.66
N LYS A 291 -7.75 19.10 -6.53
CA LYS A 291 -8.89 20.00 -6.30
C LYS A 291 -10.22 19.27 -6.46
N ASN A 292 -10.30 18.43 -7.47
CA ASN A 292 -11.39 17.50 -7.73
C ASN A 292 -10.89 16.38 -8.66
N TYR A 293 -11.60 15.26 -8.63
CA TYR A 293 -11.42 14.18 -9.59
C TYR A 293 -12.77 13.69 -10.09
N GLU A 294 -12.75 13.05 -11.25
CA GLU A 294 -13.88 12.38 -11.87
C GLU A 294 -13.44 10.96 -12.23
N VAL A 295 -14.13 9.95 -11.71
CA VAL A 295 -13.96 8.58 -12.19
C VAL A 295 -14.73 8.43 -13.49
N THR A 296 -13.99 8.23 -14.58
CA THR A 296 -14.53 8.15 -15.94
C THR A 296 -14.88 6.72 -16.34
N GLU A 297 -14.16 5.73 -15.81
CA GLU A 297 -14.39 4.32 -16.11
C GLU A 297 -14.03 3.46 -14.90
N VAL A 298 -14.88 2.50 -14.59
CA VAL A 298 -14.56 1.38 -13.68
C VAL A 298 -15.01 0.09 -14.37
N THR A 299 -14.16 -0.92 -14.31
CA THR A 299 -14.43 -2.25 -14.83
C THR A 299 -13.86 -3.28 -13.88
N ALA A 300 -14.61 -4.31 -13.53
CA ALA A 300 -14.07 -5.51 -12.90
C ALA A 300 -13.78 -6.52 -14.01
N ASN A 301 -12.51 -6.92 -14.14
CA ASN A 301 -12.07 -7.91 -15.11
C ASN A 301 -12.06 -9.24 -14.38
N MET A 302 -13.13 -10.01 -14.53
CA MET A 302 -13.34 -11.24 -13.79
C MET A 302 -12.93 -12.43 -14.63
N ALA A 303 -11.82 -13.06 -14.27
CA ALA A 303 -11.39 -14.32 -14.85
C ALA A 303 -12.21 -15.46 -14.25
N GLY A 304 -12.71 -16.36 -15.08
CA GLY A 304 -13.50 -17.48 -14.60
C GLY A 304 -13.74 -18.54 -15.65
N TYR A 305 -14.37 -19.63 -15.22
CA TYR A 305 -14.67 -20.77 -16.06
C TYR A 305 -16.00 -21.42 -15.67
N LYS A 306 -16.61 -22.13 -16.62
CA LYS A 306 -17.75 -23.02 -16.34
C LYS A 306 -17.26 -24.36 -15.84
N ALA A 307 -18.04 -24.99 -14.98
CA ALA A 307 -17.79 -26.33 -14.47
C ALA A 307 -18.84 -27.30 -15.01
N THR A 308 -18.46 -28.56 -15.20
CA THR A 308 -19.44 -29.59 -15.58
C THR A 308 -20.44 -29.82 -14.44
N ASP A 309 -21.68 -30.19 -14.77
CA ASP A 309 -22.70 -30.54 -13.76
C ASP A 309 -22.21 -31.64 -12.79
N ALA A 310 -21.45 -32.60 -13.31
CA ALA A 310 -20.86 -33.67 -12.49
C ALA A 310 -19.81 -33.13 -11.50
N CYS A 311 -19.05 -32.10 -11.88
CA CYS A 311 -18.12 -31.42 -10.99
C CYS A 311 -18.88 -30.63 -9.91
N LEU A 312 -19.84 -29.80 -10.33
CA LEU A 312 -20.67 -29.02 -9.39
C LEU A 312 -21.42 -29.92 -8.40
N ALA A 313 -21.92 -31.08 -8.83
CA ALA A 313 -22.54 -32.06 -7.94
C ALA A 313 -21.57 -32.59 -6.89
N ARG A 314 -20.33 -32.96 -7.27
CA ARG A 314 -19.32 -33.45 -6.32
C ARG A 314 -18.89 -32.36 -5.33
N VAL A 315 -18.74 -31.14 -5.80
CA VAL A 315 -18.38 -30.00 -4.95
C VAL A 315 -19.54 -29.71 -3.98
N ARG A 316 -20.80 -29.80 -4.42
CA ARG A 316 -22.00 -29.74 -3.55
C ARG A 316 -22.00 -30.84 -2.50
N ASP A 317 -21.75 -32.09 -2.89
CA ASP A 317 -21.70 -33.22 -1.95
C ASP A 317 -20.60 -33.01 -0.91
N PHE A 318 -19.41 -32.57 -1.34
CA PHE A 318 -18.29 -32.26 -0.45
C PHE A 318 -18.68 -31.21 0.59
N PHE A 319 -19.18 -30.05 0.15
CA PHE A 319 -19.55 -28.98 1.08
C PHE A 319 -20.75 -29.36 1.95
N SER A 320 -21.68 -30.22 1.48
CA SER A 320 -22.86 -30.65 2.25
C SER A 320 -22.52 -31.34 3.58
N THR A 321 -21.29 -31.86 3.69
CA THR A 321 -20.82 -32.61 4.86
C THR A 321 -19.85 -31.84 5.75
N LYS A 322 -19.25 -30.75 5.25
CA LYS A 322 -18.21 -29.99 5.97
C LYS A 322 -18.21 -28.53 5.53
N ALA A 323 -18.30 -27.60 6.48
CA ALA A 323 -18.13 -26.18 6.17
C ALA A 323 -16.66 -25.89 5.84
N PHE A 324 -16.45 -24.87 5.01
CA PHE A 324 -15.12 -24.50 4.54
C PHE A 324 -14.71 -23.15 5.12
N ILE A 325 -13.46 -23.08 5.58
CA ILE A 325 -12.87 -21.90 6.20
C ILE A 325 -11.80 -21.35 5.24
N VAL A 326 -12.01 -20.18 4.66
CA VAL A 326 -10.92 -19.44 4.01
C VAL A 326 -10.40 -18.39 5.01
N PRO A 327 -9.14 -18.46 5.47
CA PRO A 327 -8.59 -17.40 6.30
C PRO A 327 -8.44 -16.11 5.50
N ALA A 328 -8.51 -14.98 6.17
CA ALA A 328 -8.32 -13.64 5.63
C ALA A 328 -7.64 -12.79 6.72
N GLN A 329 -7.36 -11.52 6.41
CA GLN A 329 -6.85 -10.58 7.41
C GLN A 329 -7.58 -9.26 7.35
N ARG A 330 -7.52 -8.53 8.47
CA ARG A 330 -8.04 -7.17 8.59
C ARG A 330 -7.07 -6.32 9.39
N VAL A 331 -6.90 -5.08 8.97
CA VAL A 331 -6.15 -4.06 9.72
C VAL A 331 -7.12 -3.04 10.31
N GLU A 332 -6.91 -2.65 11.57
CA GLU A 332 -7.60 -1.51 12.19
C GLU A 332 -6.58 -0.47 12.62
N THR A 333 -6.91 0.82 12.47
CA THR A 333 -6.00 1.92 12.81
C THR A 333 -6.45 2.68 14.05
N TRP A 334 -5.49 3.00 14.91
CA TRP A 334 -5.67 3.61 16.22
C TRP A 334 -4.64 4.73 16.39
N PRO A 335 -5.02 6.00 16.13
CA PRO A 335 -4.12 7.12 16.38
C PRO A 335 -3.95 7.32 17.88
N PHE A 336 -2.70 7.43 18.33
CA PHE A 336 -2.43 7.77 19.72
C PHE A 336 -2.93 9.20 20.04
N PRO A 337 -3.31 9.49 21.30
CA PRO A 337 -3.85 10.81 21.65
C PRO A 337 -2.79 11.92 21.72
N ILE A 338 -1.51 11.57 21.90
CA ILE A 338 -0.43 12.52 22.18
C ILE A 338 0.69 12.39 21.15
N SER A 339 1.03 13.51 20.50
CA SER A 339 2.21 13.64 19.64
C SER A 339 3.51 13.55 20.42
N ALA A 340 4.59 13.20 19.73
CA ALA A 340 5.92 13.19 20.33
C ALA A 340 6.35 14.58 20.85
N THR A 341 7.13 14.60 21.93
CA THR A 341 7.75 15.81 22.51
C THR A 341 9.21 15.92 22.07
N LEU A 342 9.81 17.11 22.08
CA LEU A 342 11.18 17.39 21.57
C LEU A 342 12.29 16.46 22.05
N THR A 343 12.06 15.69 23.11
CA THR A 343 13.04 14.73 23.65
C THR A 343 12.58 13.27 23.54
N ARG A 344 11.27 13.00 23.63
CA ARG A 344 10.75 11.63 23.73
C ARG A 344 9.31 11.50 23.27
N ILE A 345 8.93 10.28 22.93
CA ILE A 345 7.54 9.87 22.83
C ILE A 345 7.16 9.00 24.03
N ARG A 346 6.05 9.34 24.67
CA ARG A 346 5.37 8.54 25.69
C ARG A 346 3.88 8.81 25.57
N THR A 347 3.16 7.86 25.00
CA THR A 347 1.72 7.97 24.76
C THR A 347 1.05 6.64 25.06
N SER A 348 -0.22 6.69 25.43
CA SER A 348 -1.00 5.51 25.77
C SER A 348 -2.39 5.59 25.18
N GLN A 349 -2.92 4.47 24.72
CA GLN A 349 -4.29 4.37 24.24
C GLN A 349 -4.95 3.11 24.82
N ASN A 350 -6.19 3.24 25.27
CA ASN A 350 -6.97 2.12 25.77
C ASN A 350 -7.84 1.59 24.65
N ILE A 351 -7.55 0.38 24.17
CA ILE A 351 -8.34 -0.30 23.14
C ILE A 351 -8.60 -1.75 23.56
N PRO A 352 -9.75 -2.32 23.18
CA PRO A 352 -9.95 -3.76 23.28
C PRO A 352 -9.11 -4.43 22.19
N LEU A 353 -8.41 -5.51 22.55
CA LEU A 353 -7.73 -6.36 21.58
C LEU A 353 -8.53 -7.65 21.43
N SER A 354 -8.90 -7.98 20.19
CA SER A 354 -9.51 -9.25 19.81
C SER A 354 -8.55 -9.97 18.87
N HIS A 355 -7.94 -11.06 19.35
CA HIS A 355 -7.10 -11.95 18.54
C HIS A 355 -5.99 -11.26 17.73
N VAL A 356 -5.35 -10.21 18.26
CA VAL A 356 -4.36 -9.42 17.52
C VAL A 356 -3.07 -10.22 17.27
N THR A 357 -2.65 -10.26 16.03
CA THR A 357 -1.49 -11.04 15.57
C THR A 357 -0.20 -10.25 15.58
N ASP A 358 -0.29 -9.01 15.14
CA ASP A 358 0.81 -8.09 14.93
C ASP A 358 0.33 -6.67 15.26
N PHE A 359 1.20 -5.89 15.89
CA PHE A 359 1.09 -4.45 15.94
C PHE A 359 1.99 -3.84 14.87
N VAL A 360 1.48 -2.84 14.14
CA VAL A 360 2.29 -2.05 13.21
C VAL A 360 2.25 -0.58 13.63
N LEU A 361 3.42 0.03 13.80
CA LEU A 361 3.52 1.45 14.15
C LEU A 361 3.90 2.28 12.93
N LEU A 362 3.14 3.34 12.70
CA LEU A 362 3.36 4.33 11.65
C LEU A 362 3.63 5.70 12.26
N PHE A 363 4.55 6.44 11.64
CA PHE A 363 5.03 7.74 12.12
C PHE A 363 4.78 8.81 11.05
N PRO A 364 3.55 9.35 10.96
CA PRO A 364 3.23 10.43 10.02
C PRO A 364 3.91 11.75 10.41
N LYS A 365 4.46 12.47 9.43
CA LYS A 365 4.99 13.84 9.61
C LYS A 365 3.91 14.91 9.40
N ASP A 366 2.92 14.62 8.56
CA ASP A 366 1.73 15.44 8.39
C ASP A 366 0.48 14.56 8.53
N THR A 367 -0.62 15.16 8.97
CA THR A 367 -1.96 14.56 9.04
C THR A 367 -2.45 13.96 7.73
N LYS A 368 -1.89 14.38 6.59
CA LYS A 368 -2.25 13.90 5.27
C LYS A 368 -1.49 12.64 4.85
N CYS A 369 -0.42 12.25 5.55
CA CYS A 369 0.37 11.05 5.24
C CYS A 369 -0.47 9.78 5.33
N ILE A 370 -0.48 8.98 4.25
CA ILE A 370 -1.18 7.69 4.14
C ILE A 370 -0.21 6.57 3.78
N THR A 371 0.73 6.82 2.87
CA THR A 371 1.66 5.82 2.33
C THR A 371 3.12 6.28 2.35
N CYS A 372 3.38 7.53 2.74
CA CYS A 372 4.72 8.10 2.89
C CYS A 372 5.08 8.25 4.38
N PHE A 373 5.84 7.30 4.90
CA PHE A 373 6.34 7.28 6.28
C PHE A 373 7.85 7.07 6.28
N GLU A 374 8.56 7.90 7.03
CA GLU A 374 10.01 7.81 7.17
C GLU A 374 10.39 7.24 8.54
N ASN A 375 11.60 6.69 8.63
CA ASN A 375 12.16 6.26 9.91
C ASN A 375 12.31 7.47 10.86
N PRO A 376 11.65 7.46 12.03
CA PRO A 376 11.73 8.58 12.97
C PRO A 376 13.10 8.70 13.66
N CYS A 377 14.00 7.72 13.48
CA CYS A 377 15.31 7.64 14.14
C CYS A 377 15.20 7.72 15.66
N TYR A 378 14.41 6.81 16.23
CA TYR A 378 14.18 6.72 17.67
C TYR A 378 15.04 5.63 18.31
N GLN A 379 15.51 5.90 19.53
CA GLN A 379 16.18 4.97 20.43
C GLN A 379 15.23 4.52 21.54
N ASN A 380 15.54 3.36 22.11
CA ASN A 380 14.74 2.76 23.18
C ASN A 380 13.25 2.62 22.82
N MET A 381 12.96 2.27 21.57
CA MET A 381 11.61 2.02 21.09
C MET A 381 11.04 0.75 21.69
N GLN A 382 9.86 0.87 22.30
CA GLN A 382 9.14 -0.24 22.89
C GLN A 382 7.65 0.07 23.03
N LEU A 383 6.82 -0.95 22.81
CA LEU A 383 5.39 -0.93 23.08
C LEU A 383 5.09 -1.86 24.25
N MET A 384 4.31 -1.40 25.23
CA MET A 384 3.93 -2.19 26.39
C MET A 384 2.42 -2.39 26.43
N THR A 385 2.00 -3.62 26.67
CA THR A 385 0.57 -3.96 26.83
C THR A 385 0.43 -5.28 27.59
N CYS A 386 -0.65 -5.46 28.35
CA CYS A 386 -0.89 -6.66 29.17
C CYS A 386 0.31 -7.08 30.08
N GLY A 387 1.08 -6.11 30.56
CA GLY A 387 2.29 -6.37 31.36
C GLY A 387 3.45 -7.01 30.59
N ARG A 388 3.40 -6.99 29.26
CA ARG A 388 4.46 -7.47 28.35
C ARG A 388 5.00 -6.32 27.52
N SER A 389 6.25 -6.45 27.09
CA SER A 389 6.92 -5.48 26.23
C SER A 389 7.19 -6.06 24.84
N PHE A 390 7.05 -5.22 23.82
CA PHE A 390 7.22 -5.56 22.40
C PHE A 390 8.15 -4.51 21.75
N PRO A 391 9.35 -4.88 21.31
CA PRO A 391 10.06 -6.14 21.61
C PRO A 391 10.44 -6.25 23.11
N ASP A 392 10.88 -7.42 23.58
CA ASP A 392 11.24 -7.64 24.99
C ASP A 392 12.32 -6.68 25.50
N MET A 393 13.29 -6.37 24.64
CA MET A 393 14.34 -5.39 24.91
C MET A 393 14.07 -4.11 24.13
N PRO A 394 14.31 -2.91 24.70
CA PRO A 394 14.18 -1.65 23.97
C PRO A 394 15.18 -1.61 22.79
N MET A 395 14.72 -1.15 21.62
CA MET A 395 15.51 -1.17 20.37
C MET A 395 15.71 0.22 19.78
N ASN A 396 16.79 0.41 19.02
CA ASN A 396 17.01 1.63 18.24
C ASN A 396 16.65 1.39 16.77
N THR A 397 15.87 2.28 16.16
CA THR A 397 15.34 2.07 14.80
C THR A 397 16.38 2.17 13.69
N ILE A 398 17.63 2.50 14.02
CA ILE A 398 18.75 2.61 13.07
C ILE A 398 19.78 1.47 13.23
N ASP A 399 19.65 0.63 14.26
CA ASP A 399 20.65 -0.39 14.57
C ASP A 399 20.39 -1.70 13.83
N GLN A 400 21.45 -2.46 13.56
CA GLN A 400 21.37 -3.74 12.86
C GLN A 400 20.46 -4.77 13.58
N GLN A 401 20.38 -4.72 14.92
CA GLN A 401 19.50 -5.58 15.70
C GLN A 401 18.02 -5.32 15.39
N PHE A 402 17.65 -4.06 15.15
CA PHE A 402 16.29 -3.69 14.78
C PHE A 402 15.96 -4.18 13.37
N PHE A 403 16.89 -4.06 12.42
CA PHE A 403 16.72 -4.66 11.09
C PHE A 403 16.51 -6.18 11.16
N GLN A 404 17.32 -6.89 11.95
CA GLN A 404 17.15 -8.33 12.18
C GLN A 404 15.80 -8.66 12.81
N LEU A 405 15.34 -7.86 13.78
CA LEU A 405 14.01 -8.02 14.37
C LEU A 405 12.92 -7.89 13.30
N GLN A 406 12.95 -6.83 12.48
CA GLN A 406 11.96 -6.63 11.41
C GLN A 406 12.01 -7.77 10.39
N ARG A 407 13.20 -8.24 10.00
CA ARG A 407 13.40 -9.37 9.08
C ARG A 407 12.78 -10.67 9.63
N ASN A 408 13.01 -10.96 10.91
CA ASN A 408 12.48 -12.13 11.60
C ASN A 408 10.97 -12.07 11.78
N VAL A 409 10.46 -10.95 12.31
CA VAL A 409 9.02 -10.71 12.51
C VAL A 409 8.31 -10.89 11.18
N ASN A 410 8.81 -10.26 10.10
CA ASN A 410 8.19 -10.31 8.78
C ASN A 410 8.41 -11.63 8.03
N ASN A 411 9.21 -12.56 8.56
CA ASN A 411 9.59 -13.83 7.91
C ASN A 411 10.17 -13.64 6.50
N LEU A 412 10.98 -12.59 6.30
CA LEU A 412 11.62 -12.28 5.01
C LEU A 412 12.63 -13.36 4.56
N ASP A 413 12.97 -14.30 5.45
CA ASP A 413 13.93 -15.39 5.20
C ASP A 413 13.35 -16.60 4.48
N LEU A 414 12.02 -16.69 4.38
CA LEU A 414 11.35 -17.89 3.92
C LEU A 414 10.41 -17.59 2.74
N LEU A 415 9.26 -16.97 3.03
CA LEU A 415 8.11 -16.94 2.13
C LEU A 415 7.80 -15.55 1.56
N PHE A 416 8.33 -14.50 2.20
CA PHE A 416 8.03 -13.11 1.88
C PHE A 416 9.26 -12.38 1.37
N GLU A 417 9.02 -11.37 0.55
CA GLU A 417 10.00 -10.41 0.08
C GLU A 417 9.57 -9.01 0.53
N ALA A 418 10.54 -8.26 1.00
CA ALA A 418 10.36 -6.85 1.26
C ALA A 418 10.56 -6.08 -0.03
N THR A 419 9.82 -4.98 -0.19
CA THR A 419 10.12 -4.02 -1.25
C THR A 419 11.51 -3.41 -1.03
N ASP A 420 12.22 -3.10 -2.12
CA ASP A 420 13.51 -2.42 -2.06
C ASP A 420 13.40 -1.11 -1.24
N GLU A 421 12.29 -0.39 -1.37
CA GLU A 421 12.02 0.83 -0.61
C GLU A 421 11.93 0.58 0.90
N PHE A 422 11.33 -0.53 1.32
CA PHE A 422 11.26 -0.88 2.74
C PHE A 422 12.63 -1.26 3.29
N GLU A 423 13.38 -2.11 2.58
CA GLU A 423 14.74 -2.48 3.00
C GLU A 423 15.66 -1.26 3.07
N ASN A 424 15.57 -0.38 2.07
CA ASN A 424 16.31 0.87 2.05
C ASN A 424 15.91 1.78 3.22
N ALA A 425 14.62 1.91 3.54
CA ALA A 425 14.14 2.70 4.67
C ALA A 425 14.61 2.17 6.04
N LEU A 426 14.89 0.87 6.15
CA LEU A 426 15.43 0.25 7.36
C LEU A 426 16.97 0.38 7.47
N THR A 427 17.68 0.34 6.35
CA THR A 427 19.15 0.18 6.32
C THR A 427 19.89 1.47 5.98
N THR A 428 19.26 2.37 5.21
CA THR A 428 19.88 3.62 4.79
C THR A 428 19.76 4.65 5.91
N PRO A 429 20.88 5.15 6.45
CA PRO A 429 20.82 6.22 7.44
C PRO A 429 20.30 7.49 6.79
N GLY A 430 19.15 8.00 7.24
CA GLY A 430 18.63 9.29 6.80
C GLY A 430 19.44 10.48 7.33
N ASN A 431 20.22 10.28 8.40
CA ASN A 431 20.78 11.35 9.22
C ASN A 431 22.13 10.96 9.77
N THR A 432 23.00 11.96 9.92
CA THR A 432 24.17 11.90 10.79
C THR A 432 23.95 12.80 12.00
N ALA A 433 24.86 12.74 12.98
CA ALA A 433 24.85 13.65 14.12
C ALA A 433 24.86 15.15 13.73
N THR A 434 25.30 15.48 12.52
CA THR A 434 25.53 16.87 12.08
C THR A 434 24.64 17.34 10.93
N ARG A 435 24.06 16.43 10.12
CA ARG A 435 23.18 16.81 9.00
C ARG A 435 22.22 15.70 8.60
N ARG A 436 21.12 16.08 7.97
CA ARG A 436 20.31 15.15 7.16
C ARG A 436 21.08 14.74 5.90
N LEU A 437 20.94 13.48 5.52
CA LEU A 437 21.49 12.93 4.29
C LEU A 437 20.39 12.91 3.23
N ASN A 438 20.76 13.20 1.99
CA ASN A 438 19.80 13.15 0.90
C ASN A 438 19.66 11.71 0.44
N ALA A 439 18.41 11.27 0.37
CA ALA A 439 18.10 9.93 -0.07
C ALA A 439 18.25 9.82 -1.58
N HIS A 440 19.05 8.84 -2.01
CA HIS A 440 19.24 8.49 -3.42
C HIS A 440 18.28 7.41 -3.91
N THR A 441 17.39 6.95 -3.02
CA THR A 441 16.29 6.01 -3.18
C THR A 441 15.08 6.52 -2.40
N ASP A 442 13.92 5.89 -2.53
CA ASP A 442 12.78 6.20 -1.69
C ASP A 442 12.93 5.55 -0.30
N LEU A 443 12.83 6.35 0.75
CA LEU A 443 12.90 5.91 2.15
C LEU A 443 11.56 6.11 2.88
N THR A 444 10.48 6.36 2.12
CA THR A 444 9.16 6.69 2.67
C THR A 444 8.23 5.49 2.81
N SER A 445 8.75 4.26 2.75
CA SER A 445 8.00 3.02 2.99
C SER A 445 8.29 2.43 4.37
N PHE A 446 8.53 3.26 5.40
CA PHE A 446 8.91 2.79 6.73
C PHE A 446 7.71 2.40 7.60
N MET A 447 7.80 1.26 8.28
CA MET A 447 6.89 0.86 9.35
C MET A 447 7.61 -0.02 10.37
N ILE A 448 7.07 -0.13 11.59
CA ILE A 448 7.60 -1.03 12.62
C ILE A 448 6.57 -2.13 12.89
N SER A 449 6.89 -3.36 12.49
CA SER A 449 6.08 -4.53 12.82
C SER A 449 6.54 -5.16 14.13
N LEU A 450 5.60 -5.51 15.00
CA LEU A 450 5.81 -6.17 16.29
C LEU A 450 4.89 -7.38 16.40
N GLN A 451 5.46 -8.58 16.47
CA GLN A 451 4.69 -9.82 16.54
C GLN A 451 4.12 -10.05 17.94
N CYS A 452 2.81 -10.27 18.05
CA CYS A 452 2.14 -10.60 19.31
C CYS A 452 2.13 -12.10 19.60
N LYS A 453 2.20 -12.94 18.55
CA LYS A 453 2.15 -14.40 18.68
C LYS A 453 3.44 -14.96 19.28
N ARG A 454 3.29 -15.91 20.21
CA ARG A 454 4.41 -16.65 20.79
C ARG A 454 4.93 -17.69 19.81
N ASN A 455 6.20 -17.59 19.45
CA ASN A 455 6.91 -18.63 18.70
C ASN A 455 7.64 -19.55 19.70
N SER A 456 6.90 -20.43 20.38
CA SER A 456 7.48 -21.37 21.34
C SER A 456 7.80 -22.71 20.67
N ASN A 457 9.09 -23.00 20.48
CA ASN A 457 9.65 -24.34 20.20
C ASN A 457 8.84 -25.24 19.23
N GLY A 458 8.44 -24.69 18.06
CA GLY A 458 7.79 -25.47 17.01
C GLY A 458 6.29 -25.73 17.20
N THR A 459 5.67 -25.22 18.27
CA THR A 459 4.20 -25.20 18.43
C THR A 459 3.72 -23.76 18.38
N LEU A 460 3.18 -23.36 17.22
CA LEU A 460 2.50 -22.08 17.07
C LEU A 460 1.13 -22.19 17.75
N THR A 461 0.96 -21.55 18.89
CA THR A 461 -0.38 -21.31 19.46
C THR A 461 -1.00 -20.16 18.68
N PHE A 462 -2.08 -20.44 17.97
CA PHE A 462 -2.73 -19.52 17.04
C PHE A 462 -3.56 -18.42 17.71
N ASP A 463 -3.68 -18.47 19.03
CA ASP A 463 -4.39 -17.48 19.83
C ASP A 463 -3.63 -16.14 19.75
N GLY A 464 -4.17 -15.19 18.99
CA GLY A 464 -3.68 -13.81 19.00
C GLY A 464 -3.78 -13.20 20.40
N LEU A 465 -3.22 -12.01 20.58
CA LEU A 465 -3.38 -11.28 21.84
C LEU A 465 -4.85 -10.85 21.96
N ASP A 466 -5.56 -11.47 22.89
CA ASP A 466 -6.96 -11.21 23.18
C ASP A 466 -7.14 -10.76 24.64
N THR A 467 -8.07 -9.84 24.80
CA THR A 467 -8.44 -9.20 26.06
C THR A 467 -9.89 -9.47 26.45
N MET A 468 -10.61 -10.30 25.68
CA MET A 468 -12.01 -10.63 25.93
C MET A 468 -12.88 -9.37 26.01
N ASN A 469 -12.71 -8.45 25.06
CA ASN A 469 -13.37 -7.14 24.98
C ASN A 469 -13.07 -6.18 26.16
N GLN A 470 -12.03 -6.44 26.95
CA GLN A 470 -11.60 -5.50 27.99
C GLN A 470 -10.65 -4.46 27.40
N ASN A 471 -10.93 -3.18 27.68
CA ASN A 471 -10.02 -2.11 27.31
C ASN A 471 -8.72 -2.22 28.13
N ILE A 472 -7.60 -2.42 27.43
CA ILE A 472 -6.27 -2.45 28.04
C ILE A 472 -5.44 -1.26 27.56
N SER A 473 -4.52 -0.79 28.41
CA SER A 473 -3.58 0.27 28.04
C SER A 473 -2.48 -0.29 27.15
N ILE A 474 -2.32 0.33 25.98
CA ILE A 474 -1.18 0.14 25.09
C ILE A 474 -0.33 1.38 25.18
N GLU A 475 0.89 1.24 25.69
CA GLU A 475 1.82 2.33 25.95
C GLU A 475 2.99 2.28 24.98
N LEU A 476 3.22 3.35 24.23
CA LEU A 476 4.34 3.51 23.31
C LEU A 476 5.40 4.42 23.91
N PHE A 477 6.65 3.95 23.90
CA PHE A 477 7.81 4.67 24.40
C PHE A 477 8.92 4.73 23.35
N GLY A 478 9.65 5.83 23.35
CA GLY A 478 10.86 6.02 22.55
C GLY A 478 11.49 7.37 22.83
N ALA A 479 12.77 7.53 22.50
CA ALA A 479 13.46 8.80 22.58
C ALA A 479 14.11 9.15 21.24
N LEU A 480 14.22 10.44 20.94
CA LEU A 480 14.90 10.89 19.73
C LEU A 480 16.40 10.57 19.80
N ILE A 481 16.97 10.09 18.69
CA ILE A 481 18.43 9.94 18.54
C ILE A 481 19.06 11.29 18.15
N TYR A 482 18.39 12.03 17.27
CA TYR A 482 18.84 13.33 16.75
C TYR A 482 17.86 14.44 17.16
N GLN A 483 18.36 15.66 17.37
CA GLN A 483 17.55 16.80 17.85
C GLN A 483 17.81 18.04 16.98
N GLY A 484 16.79 18.90 16.85
CA GLY A 484 16.86 20.13 16.07
C GLY A 484 16.82 19.87 14.56
N VAL A 485 17.70 20.50 13.79
CA VAL A 485 17.70 20.42 12.31
C VAL A 485 17.99 19.02 11.75
N THR A 486 18.53 18.12 12.58
CA THR A 486 18.82 16.72 12.25
C THR A 486 17.75 15.75 12.76
N ASP A 487 16.67 16.22 13.40
CA ASP A 487 15.54 15.38 13.77
C ASP A 487 14.78 14.97 12.50
N ASN A 488 14.37 13.71 12.31
CA ASN A 488 13.56 13.31 11.15
C ASN A 488 12.08 13.56 11.33
N TYR A 489 11.58 13.37 12.54
CA TYR A 489 10.16 13.28 12.83
C TYR A 489 9.58 14.59 13.36
N GLN A 490 10.32 15.31 14.22
CA GLN A 490 9.86 16.59 14.78
C GLN A 490 10.58 17.81 14.24
N ASN A 491 11.32 17.70 13.13
CA ASN A 491 11.80 18.92 12.49
C ASN A 491 10.56 19.74 12.07
N VAL A 492 10.35 20.80 12.83
CA VAL A 492 9.20 21.67 12.73
C VAL A 492 9.32 22.39 11.39
N ASP A 493 8.25 22.42 10.61
CA ASP A 493 8.25 23.25 9.40
C ASP A 493 8.52 24.72 9.77
N ILE A 494 8.81 25.55 8.79
CA ILE A 494 8.99 27.00 8.99
C ILE A 494 7.78 27.67 9.70
N ASN A 495 6.64 26.99 9.77
CA ASN A 495 5.38 27.45 10.37
C ASN A 495 5.15 26.98 11.81
N GLY A 496 6.06 26.22 12.43
CA GLY A 496 5.88 25.80 13.82
C GLY A 496 5.03 24.53 14.01
N LYS A 497 4.63 23.82 12.93
CA LYS A 497 3.70 22.68 13.01
C LYS A 497 4.39 21.44 13.55
N ARG A 498 3.85 20.89 14.64
CA ARG A 498 4.30 19.60 15.22
C ARG A 498 3.75 18.44 14.40
N PRO A 499 4.49 17.32 14.30
CA PRO A 499 3.98 16.12 13.65
C PRO A 499 2.74 15.58 14.38
N PRO A 500 1.80 14.97 13.65
CA PRO A 500 0.68 14.26 14.25
C PRO A 500 1.15 13.10 15.15
N PRO A 501 0.30 12.60 16.05
CA PRO A 501 0.63 11.42 16.84
C PRO A 501 0.92 10.21 15.96
N PRO A 502 1.76 9.26 16.42
CA PRO A 502 1.90 7.99 15.72
C PRO A 502 0.58 7.24 15.68
N ILE A 503 0.50 6.33 14.72
CA ILE A 503 -0.66 5.48 14.51
C ILE A 503 -0.25 4.06 14.87
N LEU A 504 -1.04 3.42 15.73
CA LEU A 504 -0.99 1.99 15.99
C LEU A 504 -1.96 1.30 15.04
N CYS A 505 -1.50 0.33 14.27
CA CYS A 505 -2.37 -0.54 13.50
C CYS A 505 -2.38 -1.92 14.17
N THR A 506 -3.57 -2.47 14.38
CA THR A 506 -3.77 -3.84 14.88
C THR A 506 -4.13 -4.74 13.71
N VAL A 507 -3.44 -5.88 13.63
CA VAL A 507 -3.68 -6.88 12.59
C VAL A 507 -4.45 -8.04 13.18
N HIS A 508 -5.54 -8.41 12.54
CA HIS A 508 -6.45 -9.46 12.99
C HIS A 508 -6.50 -10.57 11.94
N ASP A 509 -6.51 -11.81 12.41
CA ASP A 509 -6.89 -12.94 11.56
C ASP A 509 -8.42 -12.98 11.50
N THR A 510 -8.95 -13.12 10.30
CA THR A 510 -10.38 -13.19 10.03
C THR A 510 -10.67 -14.41 9.17
N PHE A 511 -11.93 -14.82 9.08
CA PHE A 511 -12.28 -16.07 8.40
C PHE A 511 -13.56 -15.94 7.59
N TRP A 512 -13.50 -16.35 6.33
CA TRP A 512 -14.69 -16.64 5.56
C TRP A 512 -15.16 -18.05 5.86
N LEU A 513 -16.42 -18.16 6.29
CA LEU A 513 -17.09 -19.42 6.55
C LEU A 513 -18.11 -19.67 5.45
N PHE A 514 -17.92 -20.76 4.70
CA PHE A 514 -18.81 -21.18 3.64
C PHE A 514 -19.58 -22.42 4.10
N SER A 515 -20.91 -22.31 4.18
CA SER A 515 -21.77 -23.41 4.61
C SER A 515 -22.96 -23.59 3.65
N PRO A 516 -23.26 -24.84 3.23
CA PRO A 516 -24.44 -25.12 2.42
C PRO A 516 -25.72 -25.25 3.26
N ASN A 517 -25.63 -25.45 4.58
CA ASN A 517 -26.79 -25.71 5.44
C ASN A 517 -27.76 -24.51 5.55
N HIS A 518 -27.38 -23.35 5.01
CA HIS A 518 -28.22 -22.15 4.90
C HIS A 518 -28.37 -21.68 3.45
N GLY A 519 -28.41 -22.64 2.52
CA GLY A 519 -28.62 -22.37 1.09
C GLY A 519 -27.37 -21.83 0.39
N GLY A 520 -26.17 -22.12 0.89
CA GLY A 520 -24.91 -21.61 0.33
C GLY A 520 -24.56 -20.19 0.79
N SER A 521 -24.83 -19.86 2.05
CA SER A 521 -24.44 -18.59 2.64
C SER A 521 -22.93 -18.53 2.91
N CYS A 522 -22.34 -17.36 2.73
CA CYS A 522 -21.03 -17.04 3.31
C CYS A 522 -21.19 -16.12 4.53
N TYR A 523 -20.32 -16.31 5.51
CA TYR A 523 -20.18 -15.45 6.68
C TYR A 523 -18.74 -15.00 6.80
N TYR A 524 -18.52 -13.81 7.34
CA TYR A 524 -17.19 -13.29 7.61
C TYR A 524 -17.02 -13.10 9.12
N ASP A 525 -16.12 -13.88 9.69
CA ASP A 525 -15.85 -13.92 11.13
C ASP A 525 -14.64 -13.06 11.47
N THR A 526 -14.83 -12.20 12.45
CA THR A 526 -13.80 -11.32 13.03
C THR A 526 -13.68 -11.49 14.55
N THR A 527 -14.49 -12.38 15.12
CA THR A 527 -14.68 -12.51 16.56
C THR A 527 -14.00 -13.73 17.14
N HIS A 528 -13.90 -14.82 16.40
CA HIS A 528 -13.35 -16.08 16.90
C HIS A 528 -11.89 -16.28 16.48
N SER A 529 -11.14 -16.97 17.34
CA SER A 529 -9.81 -17.48 17.01
C SER A 529 -9.88 -18.60 15.98
N PHE A 530 -8.76 -18.88 15.33
CA PHE A 530 -8.64 -20.01 14.40
C PHE A 530 -9.10 -21.34 15.02
N ASN A 531 -8.70 -21.61 16.26
CA ASN A 531 -9.04 -22.85 16.96
C ASN A 531 -10.54 -22.96 17.24
N GLU A 532 -11.18 -21.86 17.63
CA GLU A 532 -12.62 -21.80 17.88
C GLU A 532 -13.41 -22.04 16.58
N VAL A 533 -13.05 -21.36 15.49
CA VAL A 533 -13.72 -21.53 14.19
C VAL A 533 -13.61 -22.98 13.70
N VAL A 534 -12.44 -23.61 13.83
CA VAL A 534 -12.26 -25.02 13.42
C VAL A 534 -13.07 -25.97 14.30
N ASN A 535 -13.15 -25.73 15.61
CA ASN A 535 -13.89 -26.58 16.54
C ASN A 535 -15.41 -26.41 16.41
N GLU A 536 -15.91 -25.20 16.15
CA GLU A 536 -17.34 -24.94 15.95
C GLU A 536 -17.87 -25.54 14.65
N ILE A 537 -17.05 -25.58 13.60
CA ILE A 537 -17.42 -26.17 12.31
C ILE A 537 -17.26 -27.71 12.30
N GLY A 538 -16.45 -28.25 13.22
CA GLY A 538 -16.27 -29.69 13.41
C GLY A 538 -17.36 -30.38 14.22
N ALA A 539 -18.29 -29.63 14.83
CA ALA A 539 -19.45 -30.10 15.58
C ALA A 539 -20.73 -30.03 14.73
#